data_AF-A0A1M6SR61-F1
#
_entry.id   AF-A0A1M6SR61-F1
#
_cell.length_a   1.000
_cell.length_b   1.000
_cell.length_c   1.000
_cell.angle_alpha   90.00
_cell.angle_beta   90.00
_cell.angle_gamma   90.00
#
_symmetry.space_group_name_H-M   'P 1'
#
loop_
_entity.id
_entity.type
_entity.pdbx_description
1 polymer ?
#
loop_
_entity_poly.entity_id
_entity_poly.type
_entity_poly.pdbx_seq_one_letter_code
_entity_poly.pdbx_strand_id
1 'polypeptide(L)'
;MKKLIVLLCLVFAAVCSAQTLEPEFQAFSGALLKLKKADKGYHKFRLTVDVAPWAFQADGEVQAPGGDGDALITGLFDGDVYAMLAYVPSTAVGSDNKEYQVGFFDMMLYFEDEPTRIRNLRFKLLPPANDEWAMGILKDALESGSLLGNVWGGKYDKAITRASADPLDKAKLRTLQKKAEKKPEEEATITTRKRRVEASEEEAAPKKKKKKKVEAEEESTMNKRKRRVDAADEETAPTKKKKKKKVSGDECDDPSLSVKEKRRCQLKNK
;
A
#
# COMPACT_ATOMS: atom_id res chain seq x y z
N MET A 1 -44.23 -20.37 16.20
CA MET A 1 -43.67 -19.70 14.99
C MET A 1 -43.52 -18.19 15.15
N LYS A 2 -44.58 -17.35 15.18
CA LYS A 2 -44.45 -15.85 15.20
C LYS A 2 -43.34 -15.26 16.10
N LYS A 3 -43.21 -15.71 17.37
CA LYS A 3 -42.16 -15.22 18.29
C LYS A 3 -40.71 -15.53 17.85
N LEU A 4 -40.47 -16.65 17.16
CA LEU A 4 -39.14 -17.01 16.65
C LEU A 4 -38.73 -16.10 15.48
N ILE A 5 -39.67 -15.73 14.61
CA ILE A 5 -39.41 -14.82 13.48
C ILE A 5 -39.00 -13.44 14.01
N VAL A 6 -39.73 -12.90 14.99
CA VAL A 6 -39.39 -11.60 15.62
C VAL A 6 -38.00 -11.64 16.28
N LEU A 7 -37.65 -12.74 16.97
CA LEU A 7 -36.32 -12.90 17.56
C LEU A 7 -35.23 -12.96 16.47
N LEU A 8 -35.47 -13.69 15.38
CA LEU A 8 -34.53 -13.77 14.25
C LEU A 8 -34.32 -12.41 13.58
N CYS A 9 -35.39 -11.63 13.38
CA CYS A 9 -35.32 -10.27 12.83
C CYS A 9 -34.55 -9.31 13.75
N LEU A 10 -34.73 -9.42 15.08
CA LEU A 10 -33.96 -8.62 16.05
C LEU A 10 -32.47 -8.99 16.06
N VAL A 11 -32.14 -10.28 15.95
CA VAL A 11 -30.73 -10.72 15.82
C VAL A 11 -30.13 -10.25 14.50
N PHE A 12 -30.86 -10.32 13.38
CA PHE A 12 -30.39 -9.77 12.10
C PHE A 12 -30.18 -8.25 12.15
N ALA A 13 -31.10 -7.51 12.76
CA ALA A 13 -30.95 -6.07 12.96
C ALA A 13 -29.74 -5.73 13.84
N ALA A 14 -29.47 -6.51 14.89
CA ALA A 14 -28.29 -6.34 15.75
C ALA A 14 -26.97 -6.67 15.01
N VAL A 15 -26.95 -7.68 14.14
CA VAL A 15 -25.78 -8.02 13.32
C VAL A 15 -25.52 -6.97 12.23
N CYS A 16 -26.56 -6.45 11.58
CA CYS A 16 -26.42 -5.37 10.58
C CYS A 16 -26.00 -4.02 11.19
N SER A 17 -26.31 -3.75 12.46
CA SER A 17 -25.91 -2.52 13.17
C SER A 17 -24.55 -2.60 13.88
N ALA A 18 -23.83 -3.72 13.73
CA ALA A 18 -22.50 -3.96 14.29
C ALA A 18 -21.36 -3.89 13.27
N GLN A 19 -21.57 -3.27 12.10
CA GLN A 19 -20.45 -2.88 11.23
C GLN A 19 -19.68 -1.71 11.88
N THR A 20 -18.65 -2.04 12.67
CA THR A 20 -17.72 -1.05 13.22
C THR A 20 -16.92 -0.42 12.07
N LEU A 21 -17.33 0.79 11.67
CA LEU A 21 -16.57 1.64 10.76
C LEU A 21 -15.21 1.97 11.38
N GLU A 22 -14.19 1.22 10.98
CA GLU A 22 -12.80 1.46 11.37
C GLU A 22 -12.03 1.97 10.15
N PRO A 23 -11.49 3.21 10.18
CA PRO A 23 -10.75 3.76 9.06
C PRO A 23 -9.31 3.20 9.00
N GLU A 24 -8.86 2.91 7.80
CA GLU A 24 -7.46 2.70 7.46
C GLU A 24 -6.85 3.96 6.85
N PHE A 25 -5.51 4.00 6.83
CA PHE A 25 -4.72 5.16 6.45
C PHE A 25 -3.63 4.77 5.46
N GLN A 26 -3.47 5.53 4.37
CA GLN A 26 -2.43 5.31 3.37
C GLN A 26 -1.75 6.64 3.03
N ALA A 27 -0.44 6.73 3.26
CA ALA A 27 0.33 7.88 2.82
C ALA A 27 0.78 7.75 1.36
N PHE A 28 0.83 8.87 0.65
CA PHE A 28 1.30 9.03 -0.72
C PHE A 28 2.32 10.17 -0.79
N SER A 29 3.43 9.96 -1.51
CA SER A 29 4.49 10.96 -1.65
C SER A 29 4.00 12.21 -2.40
N GLY A 30 4.45 13.39 -1.96
CA GLY A 30 4.21 14.67 -2.65
C GLY A 30 4.64 14.67 -4.12
N ALA A 31 5.53 13.78 -4.55
CA ALA A 31 5.87 13.59 -5.96
C ALA A 31 4.64 13.23 -6.85
N LEU A 32 3.54 12.71 -6.28
CA LEU A 32 2.27 12.42 -6.96
C LEU A 32 1.31 13.63 -6.99
N LEU A 33 1.58 14.64 -6.17
CA LEU A 33 0.81 15.87 -6.05
C LEU A 33 1.24 16.89 -7.13
N LYS A 34 0.30 17.73 -7.57
CA LYS A 34 0.53 18.88 -8.44
C LYS A 34 -0.04 20.11 -7.76
N LEU A 35 0.82 21.04 -7.36
CA LEU A 35 0.42 22.34 -6.83
C LEU A 35 0.36 23.40 -7.94
N LYS A 36 -0.62 24.29 -7.87
CA LYS A 36 -0.60 25.58 -8.58
C LYS A 36 -0.03 26.65 -7.65
N LYS A 37 0.43 27.78 -8.22
CA LYS A 37 0.80 28.97 -7.44
C LYS A 37 -0.34 29.38 -6.50
N ALA A 38 0.00 29.81 -5.29
CA ALA A 38 -0.97 30.20 -4.28
C ALA A 38 -1.80 31.43 -4.71
N ASP A 39 -3.09 31.42 -4.35
CA ASP A 39 -3.97 32.59 -4.30
C ASP A 39 -4.42 32.78 -2.84
N LYS A 40 -4.24 33.97 -2.28
CA LYS A 40 -4.56 34.30 -0.87
C LYS A 40 -4.02 33.29 0.16
N GLY A 41 -2.81 32.76 -0.08
CA GLY A 41 -2.15 31.77 0.77
C GLY A 41 -2.64 30.33 0.60
N TYR A 42 -3.44 30.02 -0.43
CA TYR A 42 -3.92 28.66 -0.74
C TYR A 42 -3.48 28.22 -2.13
N HIS A 43 -2.78 27.09 -2.21
CA HIS A 43 -2.49 26.39 -3.46
C HIS A 43 -3.67 25.53 -3.88
N LYS A 44 -4.08 25.61 -5.14
CA LYS A 44 -4.96 24.58 -5.74
C LYS A 44 -4.12 23.33 -6.02
N PHE A 45 -4.44 22.23 -5.34
CA PHE A 45 -3.72 20.97 -5.47
C PHE A 45 -4.50 19.93 -6.27
N ARG A 46 -3.77 18.97 -6.84
CA ARG A 46 -4.30 17.71 -7.35
C ARG A 46 -3.37 16.55 -7.02
N LEU A 47 -3.86 15.56 -6.28
CA LEU A 47 -3.24 14.23 -6.19
C LEU A 47 -3.85 13.33 -7.29
N THR A 48 -3.06 12.44 -7.86
CA THR A 48 -3.55 11.46 -8.86
C THR A 48 -2.82 10.15 -8.67
N VAL A 49 -3.58 9.06 -8.52
CA VAL A 49 -3.06 7.70 -8.38
C VAL A 49 -3.89 6.79 -9.29
N ASP A 50 -3.24 6.19 -10.28
CA ASP A 50 -3.82 5.46 -11.40
C ASP A 50 -3.29 4.01 -11.49
N VAL A 51 -3.00 3.41 -10.32
CA VAL A 51 -2.32 2.11 -10.20
C VAL A 51 -2.94 1.26 -9.08
N ALA A 52 -3.43 0.07 -9.44
CA ALA A 52 -4.10 -0.86 -8.54
C ALA A 52 -3.28 -1.13 -7.25
N PRO A 53 -3.91 -1.14 -6.06
CA PRO A 53 -5.36 -1.12 -5.81
C PRO A 53 -6.00 0.29 -5.75
N TRP A 54 -5.37 1.33 -6.32
CA TRP A 54 -5.85 2.72 -6.24
C TRP A 54 -6.13 3.30 -7.64
N ALA A 55 -7.32 3.87 -7.85
CA ALA A 55 -7.67 4.57 -9.09
C ALA A 55 -8.50 5.83 -8.77
N PHE A 56 -7.82 6.89 -8.33
CA PHE A 56 -8.48 8.11 -7.87
C PHE A 56 -7.69 9.40 -8.15
N GLN A 57 -8.43 10.51 -8.16
CA GLN A 57 -7.93 11.87 -8.13
C GLN A 57 -8.52 12.58 -6.91
N ALA A 58 -7.70 13.32 -6.18
CA ALA A 58 -8.17 14.22 -5.12
C ALA A 58 -7.79 15.66 -5.49
N ASP A 59 -8.77 16.54 -5.62
CA ASP A 59 -8.60 17.98 -5.85
C ASP A 59 -8.97 18.76 -4.58
N GLY A 60 -8.30 19.89 -4.34
CA GLY A 60 -8.67 20.79 -3.25
C GLY A 60 -7.82 22.06 -3.21
N GLU A 61 -7.92 22.79 -2.11
CA GLU A 61 -7.09 23.95 -1.81
C GLU A 61 -6.35 23.74 -0.48
N VAL A 62 -5.03 23.94 -0.46
CA VAL A 62 -4.16 23.71 0.71
C VAL A 62 -3.34 24.96 1.06
N GLN A 63 -3.23 25.23 2.36
CA GLN A 63 -2.40 26.29 2.94
C GLN A 63 -1.33 25.68 3.86
N ALA A 64 -0.09 26.18 3.74
CA ALA A 64 1.05 25.75 4.54
C ALA A 64 0.85 26.01 6.06
N PRO A 65 1.57 25.29 6.94
CA PRO A 65 1.82 25.78 8.29
C PRO A 65 2.44 27.19 8.23
N GLY A 66 2.09 28.06 9.17
CA GLY A 66 2.46 29.49 9.14
C GLY A 66 1.79 30.34 8.03
N GLY A 67 1.31 29.73 6.95
CA GLY A 67 0.59 30.40 5.86
C GLY A 67 1.45 30.91 4.69
N ASP A 68 2.72 30.50 4.62
CA ASP A 68 3.60 30.78 3.47
C ASP A 68 3.00 30.21 2.16
N GLY A 69 3.07 30.99 1.09
CA GLY A 69 2.51 30.69 -0.24
C GLY A 69 3.49 30.10 -1.24
N ASP A 70 4.75 29.87 -0.88
CA ASP A 70 5.75 29.17 -1.69
C ASP A 70 6.38 27.96 -0.95
N ALA A 71 6.34 27.90 0.39
CA ALA A 71 6.90 26.80 1.19
C ALA A 71 6.45 25.38 0.74
N LEU A 72 5.15 25.19 0.47
CA LEU A 72 4.64 23.89 -0.01
C LEU A 72 5.10 23.52 -1.42
N ILE A 73 5.53 24.48 -2.24
CA ILE A 73 6.14 24.20 -3.54
C ILE A 73 7.59 23.78 -3.35
N THR A 74 8.33 24.45 -2.47
CA THR A 74 9.73 24.11 -2.13
C THR A 74 9.83 22.70 -1.54
N GLY A 75 9.08 22.40 -0.47
CA GLY A 75 9.04 21.06 0.14
C GLY A 75 8.52 19.95 -0.78
N LEU A 76 7.87 20.29 -1.90
CA LEU A 76 7.49 19.32 -2.93
C LEU A 76 8.69 18.81 -3.76
N PHE A 77 9.72 19.64 -3.90
CA PHE A 77 10.97 19.29 -4.57
C PHE A 77 11.96 18.62 -3.62
N ASP A 78 12.05 19.09 -2.37
CA ASP A 78 12.95 18.55 -1.35
C ASP A 78 12.47 17.20 -0.78
N GLY A 79 11.14 16.97 -0.79
CA GLY A 79 10.51 15.68 -0.47
C GLY A 79 9.70 15.67 0.83
N ASP A 80 9.72 16.76 1.58
CA ASP A 80 9.10 16.93 2.90
C ASP A 80 7.56 17.04 2.89
N VAL A 81 6.94 17.02 1.71
CA VAL A 81 5.47 17.00 1.54
C VAL A 81 4.96 15.58 1.26
N TYR A 82 3.97 15.13 2.03
CA TYR A 82 3.20 13.91 1.75
C TYR A 82 1.70 14.09 1.99
N ALA A 83 0.88 13.30 1.31
CA ALA A 83 -0.56 13.20 1.54
C ALA A 83 -0.87 11.98 2.41
N MET A 84 -1.81 12.11 3.35
CA MET A 84 -2.37 11.01 4.12
C MET A 84 -3.85 10.85 3.74
N LEU A 85 -4.20 9.74 3.11
CA LEU A 85 -5.56 9.37 2.77
C LEU A 85 -6.20 8.56 3.90
N ALA A 86 -7.40 8.94 4.32
CA ALA A 86 -8.24 8.18 5.24
C ALA A 86 -9.40 7.54 4.47
N TYR A 87 -9.60 6.24 4.66
CA TYR A 87 -10.59 5.44 3.93
C TYR A 87 -11.20 4.35 4.81
N VAL A 88 -12.45 3.98 4.53
CA VAL A 88 -13.05 2.74 5.04
C VAL A 88 -12.66 1.62 4.06
N PRO A 89 -12.07 0.50 4.51
CA PRO A 89 -11.71 -0.60 3.62
C PRO A 89 -12.92 -1.17 2.89
N SER A 90 -13.04 -0.85 1.59
CA SER A 90 -14.18 -1.24 0.76
C SER A 90 -13.80 -1.14 -0.71
N THR A 91 -14.00 -2.24 -1.43
CA THR A 91 -13.45 -2.46 -2.77
C THR A 91 -14.52 -2.62 -3.85
N ALA A 92 -14.23 -2.08 -5.03
CA ALA A 92 -14.95 -2.36 -6.26
C ALA A 92 -14.04 -3.12 -7.25
N VAL A 93 -14.63 -3.95 -8.11
CA VAL A 93 -13.91 -4.61 -9.20
C VAL A 93 -13.91 -3.66 -10.41
N GLY A 94 -12.74 -3.26 -10.87
CA GLY A 94 -12.58 -2.43 -12.06
C GLY A 94 -12.87 -3.20 -13.35
N SER A 95 -13.10 -2.47 -14.45
CA SER A 95 -13.32 -3.04 -15.78
C SER A 95 -12.15 -3.85 -16.36
N ASP A 96 -11.00 -3.87 -15.69
CA ASP A 96 -9.85 -4.73 -15.97
C ASP A 96 -9.78 -6.00 -15.08
N ASN A 97 -10.85 -6.27 -14.31
CA ASN A 97 -11.00 -7.35 -13.33
C ASN A 97 -10.02 -7.31 -12.13
N LYS A 98 -9.44 -6.14 -11.80
CA LYS A 98 -8.69 -5.97 -10.54
C LYS A 98 -9.57 -5.34 -9.47
N GLU A 99 -9.26 -5.61 -8.21
CA GLU A 99 -9.89 -4.95 -7.05
C GLU A 99 -9.24 -3.59 -6.79
N TYR A 100 -10.07 -2.59 -6.52
CA TYR A 100 -9.67 -1.23 -6.18
C TYR A 100 -10.36 -0.78 -4.90
N GLN A 101 -9.59 -0.22 -3.97
CA GLN A 101 -10.14 0.52 -2.84
C GLN A 101 -10.84 1.78 -3.36
N VAL A 102 -12.07 2.02 -2.88
CA VAL A 102 -12.90 3.17 -3.31
C VAL A 102 -13.60 3.88 -2.16
N GLY A 103 -13.57 3.33 -0.94
CA GLY A 103 -14.20 3.90 0.27
C GLY A 103 -13.47 5.11 0.88
N PHE A 104 -13.01 6.06 0.08
CA PHE A 104 -12.32 7.27 0.53
C PHE A 104 -13.27 8.24 1.24
N PHE A 105 -12.82 8.94 2.28
CA PHE A 105 -13.65 9.97 2.92
C PHE A 105 -12.91 11.26 3.31
N ASP A 106 -11.63 11.22 3.67
CA ASP A 106 -10.86 12.42 4.01
C ASP A 106 -9.38 12.29 3.62
N MET A 107 -8.68 13.42 3.50
CA MET A 107 -7.26 13.47 3.18
C MET A 107 -6.59 14.72 3.76
N MET A 108 -5.50 14.51 4.50
CA MET A 108 -4.62 15.57 4.99
C MET A 108 -3.35 15.66 4.13
N LEU A 109 -2.77 16.84 3.98
CA LEU A 109 -1.39 17.03 3.51
C LEU A 109 -0.52 17.41 4.71
N TYR A 110 0.69 16.86 4.77
CA TYR A 110 1.70 17.18 5.76
C TYR A 110 2.91 17.84 5.09
N PHE A 111 3.60 18.69 5.84
CA PHE A 111 4.85 19.35 5.44
C PHE A 111 5.77 19.40 6.67
N GLU A 112 6.98 18.83 6.59
CA GLU A 112 7.90 18.69 7.73
C GLU A 112 7.24 18.06 8.98
N ASP A 113 6.42 17.00 8.77
CA ASP A 113 5.54 16.36 9.76
C ASP A 113 4.44 17.26 10.39
N GLU A 114 4.34 18.55 10.03
CA GLU A 114 3.25 19.43 10.45
C GLU A 114 2.00 19.34 9.53
N PRO A 115 0.77 19.33 10.09
CA PRO A 115 -0.46 19.22 9.30
C PRO A 115 -0.82 20.55 8.61
N THR A 116 -1.03 20.50 7.30
CA THR A 116 -1.52 21.64 6.51
C THR A 116 -3.02 21.89 6.71
N ARG A 117 -3.51 23.04 6.23
CA ARG A 117 -4.96 23.34 6.19
C ARG A 117 -5.53 23.09 4.81
N ILE A 118 -6.36 22.06 4.67
CA ILE A 118 -7.09 21.75 3.44
C ILE A 118 -8.53 22.29 3.50
N ARG A 119 -9.05 22.76 2.36
CA ARG A 119 -10.47 23.07 2.12
C ARG A 119 -10.88 22.66 0.71
N ASN A 120 -12.19 22.58 0.47
CA ASN A 120 -12.78 22.23 -0.84
C ASN A 120 -12.30 20.87 -1.41
N LEU A 121 -11.89 19.95 -0.53
CA LEU A 121 -11.46 18.60 -0.86
C LEU A 121 -12.57 17.85 -1.58
N ARG A 122 -12.25 17.24 -2.72
CA ARG A 122 -13.15 16.38 -3.49
C ARG A 122 -12.38 15.20 -4.07
N PHE A 123 -12.93 14.01 -3.87
CA PHE A 123 -12.45 12.79 -4.51
C PHE A 123 -13.20 12.56 -5.83
N LYS A 124 -12.52 11.92 -6.77
CA LYS A 124 -13.10 11.39 -8.01
C LYS A 124 -12.43 10.05 -8.31
N LEU A 125 -13.23 9.02 -8.57
CA LEU A 125 -12.73 7.74 -9.08
C LEU A 125 -12.30 7.86 -10.55
N LEU A 126 -11.28 7.08 -10.91
CA LEU A 126 -10.70 7.02 -12.25
C LEU A 126 -10.93 5.63 -12.86
N PRO A 127 -10.98 5.51 -14.20
CA PRO A 127 -10.92 4.21 -14.86
C PRO A 127 -9.70 3.42 -14.39
N PRO A 128 -9.83 2.10 -14.16
CA PRO A 128 -10.97 1.25 -14.53
C PRO A 128 -12.09 1.13 -13.47
N ALA A 129 -11.98 1.79 -12.30
CA ALA A 129 -12.86 1.59 -11.15
C ALA A 129 -13.76 2.81 -10.86
N ASN A 130 -14.51 3.26 -11.86
CA ASN A 130 -15.35 4.48 -11.79
C ASN A 130 -16.82 4.25 -12.20
N ASP A 131 -17.30 3.01 -12.13
CA ASP A 131 -18.68 2.67 -12.46
C ASP A 131 -19.68 3.13 -11.37
N GLU A 132 -20.96 2.87 -11.59
CA GLU A 132 -22.03 3.30 -10.67
C GLU A 132 -21.91 2.63 -9.29
N TRP A 133 -21.45 1.37 -9.25
CA TRP A 133 -21.22 0.64 -8.01
C TRP A 133 -20.05 1.23 -7.20
N ALA A 134 -18.90 1.44 -7.82
CA ALA A 134 -17.74 2.06 -7.18
C ALA A 134 -18.05 3.50 -6.70
N MET A 135 -18.76 4.28 -7.50
CA MET A 135 -19.21 5.63 -7.14
C MET A 135 -20.23 5.63 -5.98
N GLY A 136 -21.06 4.59 -5.88
CA GLY A 136 -21.94 4.35 -4.72
C GLY A 136 -21.13 4.15 -3.44
N ILE A 137 -20.17 3.23 -3.44
CA ILE A 137 -19.29 2.98 -2.28
C ILE A 137 -18.53 4.25 -1.85
N LEU A 138 -18.03 5.04 -2.80
CA LEU A 138 -17.37 6.33 -2.49
C LEU A 138 -18.34 7.31 -1.80
N LYS A 139 -19.60 7.39 -2.25
CA LYS A 139 -20.62 8.25 -1.63
C LYS A 139 -20.94 7.78 -0.20
N ASP A 140 -21.14 6.48 -0.01
CA ASP A 140 -21.46 5.89 1.30
C ASP A 140 -20.29 6.05 2.28
N ALA A 141 -19.05 5.98 1.79
CA ALA A 141 -17.85 6.27 2.58
C ALA A 141 -17.71 7.75 2.96
N LEU A 142 -17.99 8.68 2.04
CA LEU A 142 -18.02 10.12 2.33
C LEU A 142 -19.05 10.48 3.40
N GLU A 143 -20.24 9.88 3.34
CA GLU A 143 -21.28 10.04 4.36
C GLU A 143 -20.85 9.38 5.69
N SER A 144 -20.28 8.18 5.66
CA SER A 144 -19.75 7.48 6.84
C SER A 144 -18.59 8.21 7.51
N GLY A 145 -17.72 8.88 6.74
CA GLY A 145 -16.61 9.68 7.26
C GLY A 145 -17.07 10.82 8.16
N SER A 146 -18.23 11.42 7.88
CA SER A 146 -18.83 12.43 8.75
C SER A 146 -19.26 11.87 10.12
N LEU A 147 -19.57 10.58 10.20
CA LEU A 147 -19.96 9.88 11.43
C LEU A 147 -18.76 9.43 12.27
N LEU A 148 -17.57 9.30 11.67
CA LEU A 148 -16.31 8.99 12.38
C LEU A 148 -15.79 10.14 13.23
N GLY A 149 -16.32 11.35 13.04
CA GLY A 149 -15.85 12.56 13.72
C GLY A 149 -14.45 12.98 13.24
N ASN A 150 -13.71 13.69 14.09
CA ASN A 150 -12.35 14.09 13.75
C ASN A 150 -11.39 12.90 13.85
N VAL A 151 -10.90 12.40 12.71
CA VAL A 151 -9.92 11.31 12.64
C VAL A 151 -8.48 11.77 12.93
N TRP A 152 -8.21 13.07 12.94
CA TRP A 152 -6.86 13.66 13.09
C TRP A 152 -6.60 14.17 14.51
N GLY A 153 -5.60 13.62 15.21
CA GLY A 153 -5.22 14.05 16.56
C GLY A 153 -6.05 13.37 17.65
N GLY A 154 -5.94 12.05 17.76
CA GLY A 154 -6.65 11.24 18.75
C GLY A 154 -6.58 9.74 18.50
N LYS A 155 -7.75 9.09 18.36
CA LYS A 155 -7.90 7.61 18.32
C LYS A 155 -6.95 6.92 17.35
N TYR A 156 -6.65 7.54 16.21
CA TYR A 156 -5.98 6.91 15.07
C TYR A 156 -4.50 7.28 14.89
N ASP A 157 -3.92 8.11 15.77
CA ASP A 157 -2.57 8.67 15.57
C ASP A 157 -1.50 7.59 15.30
N LYS A 158 -1.57 6.45 15.99
CA LYS A 158 -0.65 5.31 15.76
C LYS A 158 -0.78 4.69 14.36
N ALA A 159 -1.98 4.66 13.78
CA ALA A 159 -2.22 4.17 12.43
C ALA A 159 -1.73 5.20 11.39
N ILE A 160 -2.01 6.49 11.63
CA ILE A 160 -1.53 7.62 10.82
C ILE A 160 0.01 7.63 10.78
N THR A 161 0.70 7.57 11.93
CA THR A 161 2.18 7.51 11.99
C THR A 161 2.73 6.26 11.32
N ARG A 162 2.06 5.11 11.43
CA ARG A 162 2.49 3.88 10.76
C ARG A 162 2.36 3.98 9.23
N ALA A 163 1.32 4.67 8.75
CA ALA A 163 1.12 4.92 7.33
C ALA A 163 2.09 5.99 6.78
N SER A 164 2.45 7.02 7.56
CA SER A 164 3.34 8.10 7.10
C SER A 164 4.81 7.71 7.08
N ALA A 165 5.20 6.70 7.86
CA ALA A 165 6.59 6.24 7.94
C ALA A 165 7.20 5.73 6.62
N ASP A 166 6.39 5.33 5.63
CA ASP A 166 6.87 4.87 4.33
C ASP A 166 5.86 5.13 3.18
N PRO A 167 5.69 6.39 2.70
CA PRO A 167 4.62 6.76 1.78
C PRO A 167 4.76 6.10 0.39
N LEU A 168 3.64 5.84 -0.27
CA LEU A 168 3.61 5.31 -1.64
C LEU A 168 4.07 6.35 -2.65
N ASP A 169 5.11 6.04 -3.41
CA ASP A 169 5.67 6.87 -4.47
C ASP A 169 5.47 6.24 -5.86
N LYS A 170 5.93 6.92 -6.91
CA LYS A 170 5.85 6.44 -8.29
C LYS A 170 6.62 5.13 -8.53
N ALA A 171 7.72 4.88 -7.82
CA ALA A 171 8.46 3.63 -7.91
C ALA A 171 7.67 2.48 -7.26
N LYS A 172 7.24 2.63 -6.00
CA LYS A 172 6.43 1.61 -5.28
C LYS A 172 5.18 1.25 -6.06
N LEU A 173 4.39 2.22 -6.51
CA LEU A 173 3.20 1.99 -7.32
C LEU A 173 3.52 1.15 -8.57
N ARG A 174 4.55 1.52 -9.34
CA ARG A 174 5.02 0.72 -10.49
C ARG A 174 5.47 -0.69 -10.12
N THR A 175 5.97 -0.93 -8.91
CA THR A 175 6.26 -2.31 -8.45
C THR A 175 5.02 -3.08 -8.01
N LEU A 176 3.98 -2.42 -7.48
CA LEU A 176 2.70 -3.04 -7.17
C LEU A 176 2.00 -3.49 -8.47
N GLN A 177 1.97 -2.62 -9.48
CA GLN A 177 1.49 -2.95 -10.82
C GLN A 177 2.18 -4.20 -11.38
N LYS A 178 3.52 -4.21 -11.44
CA LYS A 178 4.32 -5.33 -11.96
C LYS A 178 4.22 -6.61 -11.12
N LYS A 179 3.79 -6.54 -9.86
CA LYS A 179 3.48 -7.70 -9.02
C LYS A 179 2.09 -8.26 -9.34
N ALA A 180 1.09 -7.39 -9.50
CA ALA A 180 -0.26 -7.78 -9.92
C ALA A 180 -0.25 -8.42 -11.32
N GLU A 181 0.46 -7.82 -12.28
CA GLU A 181 0.62 -8.34 -13.66
C GLU A 181 1.33 -9.70 -13.72
N LYS A 182 2.08 -10.09 -12.68
CA LYS A 182 2.81 -11.38 -12.59
C LYS A 182 2.09 -12.48 -11.82
N LYS A 183 0.98 -12.17 -11.14
CA LYS A 183 0.19 -13.17 -10.41
C LYS A 183 -0.69 -14.14 -11.24
N PRO A 184 -1.10 -13.89 -12.50
CA PRO A 184 -2.18 -14.69 -13.10
C PRO A 184 -1.80 -16.14 -13.47
N GLU A 185 -0.52 -16.51 -13.46
CA GLU A 185 -0.08 -17.88 -13.79
C GLU A 185 -0.04 -18.84 -12.59
N GLU A 186 0.28 -18.37 -11.37
CA GLU A 186 0.46 -19.27 -10.22
C GLU A 186 -0.87 -19.78 -9.65
N GLU A 187 -1.86 -18.90 -9.46
CA GLU A 187 -3.17 -19.28 -8.86
C GLU A 187 -4.05 -20.13 -9.82
N ALA A 188 -3.78 -20.08 -11.14
CA ALA A 188 -4.48 -20.88 -12.16
C ALA A 188 -4.24 -22.40 -12.05
N THR A 189 -3.13 -22.82 -11.43
CA THR A 189 -2.78 -24.24 -11.28
C THR A 189 -3.43 -24.93 -10.07
N ILE A 190 -4.01 -24.16 -9.14
CA ILE A 190 -4.60 -24.70 -7.91
C ILE A 190 -6.10 -24.95 -8.08
N THR A 191 -6.82 -24.03 -8.74
CA THR A 191 -8.29 -24.12 -8.93
C THR A 191 -8.72 -25.30 -9.82
N THR A 192 -7.90 -25.67 -10.81
CA THR A 192 -8.19 -26.79 -11.73
C THR A 192 -8.19 -28.17 -11.08
N ARG A 193 -7.55 -28.35 -9.90
CA ARG A 193 -7.57 -29.63 -9.16
C ARG A 193 -8.83 -29.88 -8.32
N LYS A 194 -9.69 -28.88 -8.12
CA LYS A 194 -10.91 -29.02 -7.29
C LYS A 194 -12.22 -29.20 -8.11
N ARG A 195 -12.12 -29.39 -9.43
CA ARG A 195 -13.28 -29.58 -10.34
C ARG A 195 -13.29 -30.94 -11.05
N ARG A 196 -12.88 -32.01 -10.35
CA ARG A 196 -12.90 -33.40 -10.88
C ARG A 196 -13.34 -34.46 -9.86
N VAL A 197 -14.24 -34.11 -8.95
CA VAL A 197 -14.96 -35.06 -8.08
C VAL A 197 -16.42 -34.62 -7.95
N GLU A 198 -17.15 -34.59 -9.09
CA GLU A 198 -18.62 -34.47 -9.18
C GLU A 198 -19.05 -34.55 -10.66
N ALA A 199 -18.97 -35.76 -11.26
CA ALA A 199 -19.56 -36.14 -12.57
C ALA A 199 -19.16 -37.58 -12.98
N SER A 200 -19.59 -38.64 -12.26
CA SER A 200 -19.38 -40.05 -12.66
C SER A 200 -20.34 -41.07 -12.02
N GLU A 201 -21.60 -40.68 -11.81
CA GLU A 201 -22.77 -41.58 -11.72
C GLU A 201 -23.81 -40.95 -12.68
N GLU A 202 -24.57 -41.64 -13.53
CA GLU A 202 -24.99 -43.06 -13.57
C GLU A 202 -24.97 -43.63 -15.02
N GLU A 203 -25.80 -44.63 -15.36
CA GLU A 203 -26.11 -45.17 -16.72
C GLU A 203 -25.09 -46.09 -17.47
N ALA A 204 -25.12 -47.37 -17.09
CA ALA A 204 -25.15 -48.59 -17.92
C ALA A 204 -24.56 -48.64 -19.37
N ALA A 205 -23.40 -49.31 -19.52
CA ALA A 205 -23.15 -50.61 -20.21
C ALA A 205 -23.92 -51.05 -21.51
N PRO A 206 -23.43 -52.06 -22.28
CA PRO A 206 -22.05 -52.40 -22.72
C PRO A 206 -21.95 -52.95 -24.18
N LYS A 207 -20.75 -52.99 -24.82
CA LYS A 207 -20.42 -54.00 -25.90
C LYS A 207 -18.92 -54.17 -26.32
N LYS A 208 -18.26 -55.14 -25.68
CA LYS A 208 -17.39 -56.23 -26.23
C LYS A 208 -16.43 -56.02 -27.45
N LYS A 209 -15.18 -56.50 -27.26
CA LYS A 209 -14.13 -56.97 -28.23
C LYS A 209 -13.26 -55.87 -28.88
N LYS A 210 -11.95 -56.06 -29.18
CA LYS A 210 -11.04 -57.25 -29.14
C LYS A 210 -9.54 -56.81 -29.08
N LYS A 211 -8.67 -57.62 -28.45
CA LYS A 211 -7.20 -57.91 -28.62
C LYS A 211 -6.34 -56.97 -29.52
N LYS A 212 -5.03 -56.72 -29.29
CA LYS A 212 -3.93 -57.58 -28.74
C LYS A 212 -2.65 -56.74 -28.39
N LYS A 213 -1.68 -57.35 -27.66
CA LYS A 213 -0.21 -57.09 -27.48
C LYS A 213 0.47 -55.92 -28.25
N VAL A 214 1.53 -55.28 -27.74
CA VAL A 214 2.86 -55.86 -27.35
C VAL A 214 3.53 -55.14 -26.17
N GLU A 215 4.29 -55.87 -25.35
CA GLU A 215 5.21 -55.33 -24.32
C GLU A 215 6.63 -55.09 -24.88
N ALA A 216 7.36 -54.14 -24.30
CA ALA A 216 8.82 -54.06 -24.41
C ALA A 216 9.44 -53.45 -23.14
N GLU A 217 10.25 -54.25 -22.45
CA GLU A 217 11.35 -53.81 -21.58
C GLU A 217 12.49 -53.28 -22.52
N GLU A 218 13.58 -52.62 -22.13
CA GLU A 218 14.41 -52.61 -20.91
C GLU A 218 14.88 -51.17 -20.58
N GLU A 219 15.11 -50.84 -19.32
CA GLU A 219 16.44 -50.74 -18.70
C GLU A 219 17.57 -50.13 -19.57
N SER A 220 18.08 -48.98 -19.14
CA SER A 220 19.52 -48.70 -19.17
C SER A 220 19.88 -47.69 -18.08
N THR A 221 20.78 -48.09 -17.19
CA THR A 221 21.21 -47.28 -16.03
C THR A 221 22.60 -46.65 -16.24
N MET A 222 22.95 -45.75 -15.31
CA MET A 222 24.33 -45.41 -14.91
C MET A 222 25.24 -44.53 -15.80
N ASN A 223 25.85 -43.55 -15.11
CA ASN A 223 27.27 -43.14 -15.22
C ASN A 223 27.71 -42.31 -16.47
N LYS A 224 28.78 -41.50 -16.43
CA LYS A 224 29.81 -41.22 -15.39
C LYS A 224 30.52 -39.87 -15.62
N ARG A 225 30.87 -39.17 -14.52
CA ARG A 225 32.07 -38.30 -14.37
C ARG A 225 32.11 -37.00 -15.23
N LYS A 226 32.99 -35.99 -14.98
CA LYS A 226 34.20 -35.91 -14.13
C LYS A 226 34.51 -34.45 -13.67
N ARG A 227 34.99 -34.31 -12.42
CA ARG A 227 35.99 -33.34 -11.84
C ARG A 227 36.34 -32.03 -12.61
N ARG A 228 36.55 -30.88 -11.95
CA ARG A 228 37.62 -30.58 -10.93
C ARG A 228 37.28 -29.31 -10.08
N VAL A 229 37.78 -29.03 -8.86
CA VAL A 229 38.86 -29.55 -7.96
C VAL A 229 40.28 -29.13 -8.40
N ASP A 230 41.05 -28.18 -7.81
CA ASP A 230 41.13 -27.49 -6.49
C ASP A 230 42.06 -26.23 -6.65
N ALA A 231 42.34 -25.27 -5.74
CA ALA A 231 41.78 -24.71 -4.47
C ALA A 231 42.61 -23.44 -4.09
N ALA A 232 42.80 -23.12 -2.78
CA ALA A 232 43.68 -22.08 -2.16
C ALA A 232 43.20 -20.59 -2.21
N ASP A 233 43.51 -19.70 -1.24
CA ASP A 233 44.31 -19.87 0.00
C ASP A 233 43.88 -18.93 1.17
N GLU A 234 44.47 -19.12 2.35
CA GLU A 234 44.43 -18.24 3.54
C GLU A 234 45.40 -17.02 3.36
N GLU A 235 45.73 -16.10 4.29
CA GLU A 235 45.45 -15.91 5.73
C GLU A 235 45.74 -14.41 6.11
N THR A 236 45.89 -14.11 7.40
CA THR A 236 46.53 -12.91 8.02
C THR A 236 45.78 -11.56 8.08
N ALA A 237 45.44 -11.17 9.30
CA ALA A 237 45.71 -9.83 9.84
C ALA A 237 46.98 -9.92 10.72
N PRO A 238 47.71 -8.83 11.09
CA PRO A 238 47.25 -8.05 12.26
C PRO A 238 47.71 -6.57 12.39
N THR A 239 46.91 -5.79 13.12
CA THR A 239 47.24 -4.65 14.02
C THR A 239 48.50 -3.78 13.85
N LYS A 240 48.33 -2.44 13.96
CA LYS A 240 49.16 -1.60 14.87
C LYS A 240 48.55 -0.23 15.21
N LYS A 241 48.73 0.22 16.46
CA LYS A 241 48.31 1.54 16.97
C LYS A 241 49.44 2.57 16.85
N LYS A 242 49.13 3.84 16.56
CA LYS A 242 49.93 5.03 16.98
C LYS A 242 49.01 6.16 17.46
N LYS A 243 49.57 7.14 18.18
CA LYS A 243 48.87 8.00 19.15
C LYS A 243 49.02 9.49 18.81
N LYS A 244 47.96 10.28 19.08
CA LYS A 244 47.91 11.74 19.27
C LYS A 244 48.36 12.67 18.12
N LYS A 245 47.45 13.57 17.74
CA LYS A 245 47.69 15.02 17.83
C LYS A 245 46.42 15.68 18.39
N LYS A 246 46.55 16.66 19.29
CA LYS A 246 45.40 17.51 19.67
C LYS A 246 45.16 18.50 18.53
N VAL A 247 43.92 18.60 18.08
CA VAL A 247 43.35 19.77 17.40
C VAL A 247 42.02 20.04 18.09
N SER A 248 41.70 21.30 18.37
CA SER A 248 40.38 21.72 18.83
C SER A 248 39.40 21.61 17.67
N GLY A 249 38.56 20.57 17.68
CA GLY A 249 37.41 20.40 16.80
C GLY A 249 36.14 20.36 17.64
N ASP A 250 35.03 20.81 17.05
CA ASP A 250 33.74 20.97 17.73
C ASP A 250 33.20 19.62 18.25
N GLU A 251 32.71 19.57 19.49
CA GLU A 251 32.11 18.36 20.08
C GLU A 251 30.90 17.86 19.29
N CYS A 252 30.30 18.73 18.48
CA CYS A 252 29.13 18.40 17.67
C CYS A 252 29.43 17.66 16.36
N ASP A 253 30.71 17.45 16.00
CA ASP A 253 31.08 16.84 14.71
C ASP A 253 31.63 15.40 14.77
N ASP A 254 31.52 14.73 15.92
CA ASP A 254 31.90 13.32 16.06
C ASP A 254 31.18 12.43 15.02
N PRO A 255 31.91 11.61 14.22
CA PRO A 255 31.33 10.81 13.13
C PRO A 255 30.44 9.64 13.59
N SER A 256 30.37 9.35 14.90
CA SER A 256 29.46 8.35 15.47
C SER A 256 28.06 8.90 15.80
N LEU A 257 27.88 10.22 15.85
CA LEU A 257 26.58 10.85 16.12
C LEU A 257 25.65 10.80 14.90
N SER A 258 24.37 10.49 15.14
CA SER A 258 23.35 10.61 14.09
C SER A 258 23.11 12.07 13.70
N VAL A 259 22.57 12.30 12.50
CA VAL A 259 22.24 13.65 11.98
C VAL A 259 21.35 14.44 12.96
N LYS A 260 20.44 13.74 13.66
CA LYS A 260 19.54 14.33 14.67
C LYS A 260 20.29 14.78 15.93
N GLU A 261 21.31 14.04 16.35
CA GLU A 261 22.16 14.38 17.50
C GLU A 261 23.14 15.50 17.15
N LYS A 262 23.76 15.49 15.96
CA LYS A 262 24.61 16.59 15.48
C LYS A 262 23.85 17.93 15.45
N ARG A 263 22.66 17.97 14.84
CA ARG A 263 21.79 19.17 14.86
C ARG A 263 21.43 19.58 16.29
N ARG A 264 21.13 18.64 17.19
CA ARG A 264 20.78 18.93 18.59
C ARG A 264 21.97 19.43 19.43
N CYS A 265 23.20 19.05 19.09
CA CYS A 265 24.42 19.60 19.68
C CYS A 265 24.67 21.03 19.20
N GLN A 266 24.59 21.28 17.88
CA GLN A 266 24.75 22.62 17.30
C GLN A 266 23.71 23.64 17.82
N LEU A 267 22.53 23.18 18.24
CA LEU A 267 21.48 23.99 18.88
C LEU A 267 21.70 24.23 20.38
N LYS A 268 22.65 23.54 21.03
CA LYS A 268 23.05 23.79 22.44
C LYS A 268 24.28 24.70 22.57
N ASN A 269 25.05 24.86 21.50
CA ASN A 269 26.25 25.70 21.44
C ASN A 269 25.94 27.09 20.81
N LYS A 270 24.68 27.54 20.92
CA LYS A 270 24.16 28.86 20.51
C LYS A 270 23.43 29.51 21.68
#